data_AF-A0A957Y8S5-F1
#
_entry.id   AF-A0A957Y8S5-F1
#
_cell.length_a   1.000
_cell.length_b   1.000
_cell.length_c   1.000
_cell.angle_alpha   90.00
_cell.angle_beta   90.00
_cell.angle_gamma   90.00
#
_symmetry.space_group_name_H-M   'P 1'
#
loop_
_entity.id
_entity.type
_entity.pdbx_description
1 polymer ?
#
loop_
_entity_poly.entity_id
_entity_poly.type
_entity_poly.pdbx_seq_one_letter_code
_entity_poly.pdbx_strand_id
1 'polypeptide(L)'
;MDLLKKVELLLNSKTRSVLPRRRRTDPLDEQEAELLAEIREALLAVEVQERQLAERIKTELSQADMAARSGDTEQQRAHERRADELDRYLERESLQAIDLEDKLQALEEKLALAQAAVEKEGRKAATIDAEASKVLAEGGIGVTTTSTNLAQKTSPPEVIPDDFATDAPDVAAKKSRLSE
;
A
#
# COMPACT_ATOMS: atom_id res chain seq x y z
N MET A 1 0.98 -19.23 11.99
CA MET A 1 0.04 -18.10 11.81
C MET A 1 -0.40 -18.10 10.36
N ASP A 2 -1.61 -18.61 10.09
CA ASP A 2 -2.10 -18.87 8.73
C ASP A 2 -2.32 -17.58 7.94
N LEU A 3 -1.80 -17.54 6.71
CA LEU A 3 -1.93 -16.41 5.77
C LEU A 3 -3.41 -16.03 5.54
N LEU A 4 -4.31 -17.02 5.53
CA LEU A 4 -5.74 -16.82 5.35
C LEU A 4 -6.37 -15.96 6.46
N LYS A 5 -5.97 -16.18 7.72
CA LYS A 5 -6.45 -15.38 8.85
C LYS A 5 -5.96 -13.92 8.77
N LYS A 6 -4.78 -13.68 8.19
CA LYS A 6 -4.27 -12.32 7.96
C LYS A 6 -5.07 -11.62 6.86
N VAL A 7 -5.43 -12.32 5.79
CA VAL A 7 -6.25 -11.76 4.70
C VAL A 7 -7.65 -11.41 5.19
N GLU A 8 -8.29 -12.26 5.99
CA GLU A 8 -9.58 -11.96 6.62
C GLU A 8 -9.50 -10.76 7.58
N LEU A 9 -8.41 -10.64 8.34
CA LEU A 9 -8.20 -9.49 9.22
C LEU A 9 -8.05 -8.18 8.43
N LEU A 10 -7.36 -8.22 7.29
CA LEU A 10 -7.17 -7.09 6.38
C LEU A 10 -8.45 -6.66 5.66
N LEU A 11 -9.32 -7.63 5.34
CA LEU A 11 -10.63 -7.34 4.76
C LEU A 11 -11.58 -6.73 5.81
N ASN A 12 -11.57 -7.25 7.04
CA ASN A 12 -12.40 -6.74 8.14
C ASN A 12 -11.91 -5.39 8.70
N SER A 13 -10.64 -5.04 8.54
CA SER A 13 -10.12 -3.73 8.96
C SER A 13 -10.49 -2.62 7.96
N LYS A 14 -10.56 -2.93 6.66
CA LYS A 14 -10.99 -1.99 5.60
C LYS A 14 -12.45 -1.55 5.74
N THR A 15 -13.33 -2.38 6.28
CA THR A 15 -14.75 -2.01 6.46
C THR A 15 -15.00 -1.08 7.65
N ARG A 16 -14.04 -0.94 8.58
CA ARG A 16 -14.18 -0.12 9.79
C ARG A 16 -13.54 1.28 9.72
N SER A 17 -12.88 1.64 8.62
CA SER A 17 -12.09 2.90 8.53
C SER A 17 -12.88 4.17 8.13
N VAL A 18 -14.20 4.19 8.30
CA VAL A 18 -15.08 5.34 7.96
C VAL A 18 -15.05 6.42 9.06
N LEU A 19 -13.87 6.92 9.42
CA LEU A 19 -13.68 8.08 10.32
C LEU A 19 -12.60 9.04 9.77
N PRO A 20 -12.74 10.36 10.00
CA PRO A 20 -12.08 11.38 9.18
C PRO A 20 -10.57 11.48 9.43
N ARG A 21 -9.84 11.62 8.33
CA ARG A 21 -8.39 11.48 8.19
C ARG A 21 -7.61 12.66 8.78
N ARG A 22 -6.81 12.41 9.82
CA ARG A 22 -5.58 13.18 10.06
C ARG A 22 -4.58 12.78 8.98
N ARG A 23 -3.94 13.76 8.32
CA ARG A 23 -2.76 13.54 7.46
C ARG A 23 -1.69 12.80 8.26
N ARG A 24 -1.67 11.48 8.14
CA ARG A 24 -0.51 10.63 8.40
C ARG A 24 -0.14 10.13 7.02
N THR A 25 1.11 10.31 6.63
CA THR A 25 1.74 9.40 5.68
C THR A 25 1.43 8.01 6.20
N ASP A 26 0.59 7.27 5.49
CA ASP A 26 0.17 5.96 5.97
C ASP A 26 1.44 5.10 5.97
N PRO A 27 1.73 4.33 7.04
CA PRO A 27 2.87 3.42 7.06
C PRO A 27 2.79 2.35 5.94
N LEU A 28 1.64 2.24 5.27
CA LEU A 28 1.47 1.48 4.04
C LEU A 28 2.24 2.10 2.86
N ASP A 29 2.26 3.43 2.72
CA ASP A 29 2.91 4.11 1.59
C ASP A 29 4.44 3.94 1.65
N GLU A 30 5.01 3.94 2.85
CA GLU A 30 6.44 3.68 3.08
C GLU A 30 6.80 2.22 2.77
N GLN A 31 5.98 1.26 3.21
CA GLN A 31 6.18 -0.16 2.92
C GLN A 31 6.02 -0.48 1.43
N GLU A 32 5.07 0.16 0.74
CA GLU A 32 4.90 0.00 -0.71
C GLU A 32 6.10 0.58 -1.49
N ALA A 33 6.64 1.72 -1.04
CA ALA A 33 7.85 2.30 -1.63
C ALA A 33 9.10 1.42 -1.42
N GLU A 34 9.26 0.83 -0.22
CA GLU A 34 10.34 -0.12 0.07
C GLU A 34 10.24 -1.37 -0.82
N LEU A 35 9.04 -1.94 -0.96
CA LEU A 35 8.81 -3.11 -1.81
C LEU A 35 9.09 -2.80 -3.30
N LEU A 36 8.71 -1.62 -3.79
CA LEU A 36 9.06 -1.21 -5.16
C LEU A 36 10.57 -1.08 -5.35
N ALA A 37 11.28 -0.53 -4.36
CA ALA A 37 12.73 -0.41 -4.42
C ALA A 37 13.39 -1.80 -4.44
N GLU A 38 12.93 -2.72 -3.59
CA GLU A 38 13.42 -4.10 -3.53
C GLU A 38 13.19 -4.84 -4.85
N ILE A 39 12.01 -4.71 -5.47
CA ILE A 39 11.74 -5.38 -6.75
C ILE A 39 12.58 -4.77 -7.89
N ARG A 40 12.79 -3.45 -7.90
CA ARG A 40 13.69 -2.81 -8.87
C ARG A 40 15.14 -3.27 -8.71
N GLU A 41 15.62 -3.40 -7.47
CA GLU A 41 16.94 -3.94 -7.20
C GLU A 41 17.05 -5.41 -7.64
N ALA A 42 16.02 -6.22 -7.37
CA ALA A 42 15.96 -7.60 -7.81
C ALA A 42 16.01 -7.73 -9.35
N LEU A 43 15.29 -6.88 -10.09
CA LEU A 43 15.37 -6.86 -11.55
C LEU A 43 16.77 -6.53 -12.06
N LEU A 44 17.42 -5.52 -11.51
CA LEU A 44 18.80 -5.17 -11.88
C LEU A 44 19.76 -6.33 -11.59
N ALA A 45 19.57 -7.05 -10.47
CA ALA A 45 20.36 -8.23 -10.14
C ALA A 45 20.17 -9.35 -11.17
N VAL A 46 18.93 -9.60 -11.62
CA VAL A 46 18.63 -10.59 -12.65
C VAL A 46 19.26 -10.19 -13.99
N GLU A 47 19.16 -8.93 -14.42
CA GLU A 47 19.82 -8.47 -15.65
C GLU A 47 21.34 -8.69 -15.63
N VAL A 48 21.98 -8.44 -14.48
CA VAL A 48 23.43 -8.69 -14.33
C VAL A 48 23.73 -10.18 -14.41
N GLN A 49 22.90 -11.04 -13.81
CA GLN A 49 23.05 -12.49 -13.88
C GLN A 49 22.87 -13.01 -15.32
N GLU A 50 21.86 -12.52 -16.06
CA GLU A 50 21.63 -12.88 -17.45
C GLU A 50 22.83 -12.53 -18.34
N ARG A 51 23.44 -11.35 -18.16
CA ARG A 51 24.66 -10.97 -18.88
C ARG A 51 25.81 -11.91 -18.58
N GLN A 52 26.02 -12.26 -17.31
CA GLN A 52 27.08 -13.20 -16.91
C GLN A 52 26.85 -14.60 -17.48
N LEU A 53 25.60 -15.07 -17.51
CA LEU A 53 25.24 -16.36 -18.11
C LEU A 53 25.45 -16.35 -19.62
N ALA A 54 25.03 -15.29 -20.31
CA ALA A 54 25.25 -15.13 -21.74
C ALA A 54 26.75 -15.14 -22.10
N GLU A 55 27.58 -14.49 -21.29
CA GLU A 55 29.04 -14.55 -21.43
C GLU A 55 29.56 -15.98 -21.24
N ARG A 56 29.07 -16.72 -20.22
CA ARG A 56 29.46 -18.11 -20.00
C ARG A 56 29.05 -19.03 -21.14
N ILE A 57 27.82 -18.90 -21.65
CA ILE A 57 27.33 -19.65 -22.82
C ILE A 57 28.25 -19.41 -24.01
N LYS A 58 28.60 -18.14 -24.28
CA LYS A 58 29.53 -17.79 -25.35
C LYS A 58 30.91 -18.44 -25.17
N THR A 59 31.42 -18.51 -23.93
CA THR A 59 32.69 -19.20 -23.67
C THR A 59 32.61 -20.71 -23.88
N GLU A 60 31.54 -21.37 -23.42
CA GLU A 60 31.34 -22.81 -23.62
C GLU A 60 31.18 -23.16 -25.10
N LEU A 61 30.44 -22.35 -25.87
CA LEU A 61 30.34 -22.51 -27.33
C LEU A 61 31.70 -22.35 -28.02
N SER A 62 32.50 -21.36 -27.60
CA SER A 62 33.86 -21.21 -28.14
C SER A 62 34.76 -22.40 -27.82
N GLN A 63 34.59 -23.03 -26.67
CA GLN A 63 35.31 -24.25 -26.28
C GLN A 63 34.84 -25.46 -27.08
N ALA A 64 33.54 -25.58 -27.34
CA ALA A 64 32.98 -26.59 -28.23
C ALA A 64 33.54 -26.47 -29.65
N ASP A 65 33.63 -25.25 -30.20
CA ASP A 65 34.22 -24.98 -31.51
C ASP A 65 35.71 -25.35 -31.57
N MET A 66 36.46 -25.06 -30.51
CA MET A 66 37.87 -25.41 -30.42
C MET A 66 38.07 -26.94 -30.35
N ALA A 67 37.24 -27.64 -29.58
CA ALA A 67 37.23 -29.10 -29.53
C ALA A 67 36.81 -29.74 -30.86
N ALA A 68 35.85 -29.12 -31.57
CA ALA A 68 35.46 -29.56 -32.91
C ALA A 68 36.62 -29.44 -33.90
N ARG A 69 37.41 -28.36 -33.81
CA ARG A 69 38.61 -28.15 -34.63
C ARG A 69 39.76 -29.09 -34.28
N SER A 70 39.89 -29.52 -33.01
CA SER A 70 40.89 -30.53 -32.61
C SER A 70 40.47 -31.96 -32.96
N GLY A 71 39.19 -32.18 -33.30
CA GLY A 71 38.62 -33.50 -33.58
C GLY A 71 38.13 -34.25 -32.33
N ASP A 72 38.12 -33.60 -31.18
CA ASP A 72 37.68 -34.16 -29.90
C ASP A 72 36.15 -34.08 -29.75
N THR A 73 35.45 -34.96 -30.47
CA THR A 73 33.97 -34.99 -30.51
C THR A 73 33.31 -35.21 -29.14
N GLU A 74 33.98 -35.89 -28.21
CA GLU A 74 33.46 -36.09 -26.85
C GLU A 74 33.45 -34.78 -26.06
N GLN A 75 34.54 -34.00 -26.13
CA GLN A 75 34.62 -32.71 -25.46
C GLN A 75 33.68 -31.70 -26.08
N GLN A 76 33.57 -31.68 -27.41
CA GLN A 76 32.59 -30.85 -28.12
C GLN A 76 31.18 -31.08 -27.59
N ARG A 77 30.71 -32.34 -27.55
CA ARG A 77 29.37 -32.67 -27.04
C ARG A 77 29.19 -32.32 -25.57
N ALA A 78 30.25 -32.41 -24.77
CA ALA A 78 30.18 -32.04 -23.36
C ALA A 78 29.99 -30.51 -23.18
N HIS A 79 30.71 -29.69 -23.95
CA HIS A 79 30.56 -28.24 -23.94
C HIS A 79 29.21 -27.80 -24.53
N GLU A 80 28.73 -28.44 -25.61
CA GLU A 80 27.39 -28.19 -26.16
C GLU A 80 26.29 -28.48 -25.14
N ARG A 81 26.35 -29.61 -24.42
CA ARG A 81 25.37 -29.92 -23.36
C ARG A 81 25.39 -28.89 -22.23
N ARG A 82 26.59 -28.44 -21.82
CA ARG A 82 26.71 -27.38 -20.81
C ARG A 82 26.12 -26.06 -21.30
N ALA A 83 26.34 -25.69 -22.55
CA ALA A 83 25.74 -24.51 -23.16
C ALA A 83 24.20 -24.63 -23.17
N ASP A 84 23.64 -25.76 -23.61
CA ASP A 84 22.20 -26.01 -23.62
C ASP A 84 21.57 -25.95 -22.21
N GLU A 85 22.28 -26.45 -21.19
CA GLU A 85 21.83 -26.38 -19.79
C GLU A 85 21.81 -24.94 -19.27
N LEU A 86 22.82 -24.14 -19.62
CA LEU A 86 22.89 -22.73 -19.27
C LEU A 86 21.82 -21.92 -20.01
N ASP A 87 21.56 -22.21 -21.28
CA ASP A 87 20.49 -21.58 -22.06
C ASP A 87 19.12 -21.81 -21.42
N ARG A 88 18.81 -23.06 -21.03
CA ARG A 88 17.55 -23.37 -20.31
C ARG A 88 17.46 -22.71 -18.94
N TYR A 89 18.59 -22.40 -18.32
CA TYR A 89 18.60 -21.68 -17.05
C TYR A 89 18.30 -20.20 -17.29
N LEU A 90 18.92 -19.59 -18.30
CA LEU A 90 18.66 -18.22 -18.74
C LEU A 90 17.20 -18.02 -19.20
N GLU A 91 16.63 -18.97 -19.94
CA GLU A 91 15.21 -18.95 -20.31
C GLU A 91 14.28 -18.94 -19.07
N ARG A 92 14.66 -19.63 -18.00
CA ARG A 92 13.87 -19.64 -16.76
C ARG A 92 14.02 -18.35 -15.97
N GLU A 93 15.21 -17.78 -15.90
CA GLU A 93 15.45 -16.49 -15.23
C GLU A 93 14.75 -15.35 -15.97
N SER A 94 14.80 -15.32 -17.30
CA SER A 94 14.10 -14.30 -18.10
C SER A 94 12.58 -14.35 -17.93
N LEU A 95 11.98 -15.55 -17.83
CA LEU A 95 10.55 -15.68 -17.47
C LEU A 95 10.25 -15.11 -16.08
N GLN A 96 11.15 -15.31 -15.10
CA GLN A 96 10.99 -14.73 -13.78
C GLN A 96 11.13 -13.20 -13.79
N ALA A 97 12.02 -12.65 -14.62
CA ALA A 97 12.16 -11.21 -14.80
C ALA A 97 10.87 -10.61 -15.34
N ILE A 98 10.25 -11.22 -16.36
CA ILE A 98 8.96 -10.79 -16.91
C ILE A 98 7.87 -10.80 -15.82
N ASP A 99 7.78 -11.88 -15.04
CA ASP A 99 6.81 -11.97 -13.93
C ASP A 99 7.02 -10.88 -12.87
N LEU A 100 8.26 -10.43 -12.64
CA LEU A 100 8.59 -9.35 -11.71
C LEU A 100 8.27 -7.98 -12.30
N GLU A 101 8.53 -7.77 -13.59
CA GLU A 101 8.15 -6.55 -14.32
C GLU A 101 6.64 -6.34 -14.32
N ASP A 102 5.85 -7.38 -14.60
CA ASP A 102 4.39 -7.32 -14.58
C ASP A 102 3.87 -6.92 -13.18
N LYS A 103 4.49 -7.48 -12.12
CA LYS A 103 4.15 -7.11 -10.73
C LYS A 103 4.53 -5.67 -10.41
N LEU A 104 5.67 -5.18 -10.90
CA LEU A 104 6.06 -3.77 -10.75
C LEU A 104 5.05 -2.85 -11.41
N GLN A 105 4.70 -3.10 -12.68
CA GLN A 105 3.72 -2.29 -13.39
C GLN A 105 2.37 -2.26 -12.64
N ALA A 106 1.89 -3.41 -12.17
CA ALA A 106 0.65 -3.49 -11.41
C ALA A 106 0.70 -2.73 -10.07
N LEU A 107 1.87 -2.63 -9.43
CA LEU A 107 2.04 -1.84 -8.19
C LEU A 107 2.16 -0.35 -8.50
N GLU A 108 2.88 0.03 -9.55
CA GLU A 108 3.01 1.42 -10.00
C GLU A 108 1.65 2.00 -10.42
N GLU A 109 0.83 1.23 -11.13
CA GLU A 109 -0.54 1.64 -11.47
C GLU A 109 -1.42 1.84 -10.23
N LYS A 110 -1.33 0.95 -9.24
CA LYS A 110 -2.07 1.10 -7.98
C LYS A 110 -1.65 2.35 -7.21
N LEU A 111 -0.34 2.64 -7.16
CA LEU A 111 0.17 3.85 -6.56
C LEU A 111 -0.29 5.11 -7.30
N ALA A 112 -0.27 5.10 -8.63
CA ALA A 112 -0.77 6.21 -9.44
C ALA A 112 -2.28 6.46 -9.17
N LEU A 113 -3.09 5.41 -9.07
CA LEU A 113 -4.51 5.52 -8.72
C LEU A 113 -4.72 6.04 -7.30
N ALA A 114 -3.92 5.58 -6.33
CA ALA A 114 -3.97 6.05 -4.95
C ALA A 114 -3.60 7.55 -4.86
N GLN A 115 -2.53 7.97 -5.52
CA GLN A 115 -2.12 9.37 -5.60
C GLN A 115 -3.20 10.25 -6.24
N ALA A 116 -3.80 9.82 -7.35
CA ALA A 116 -4.89 10.55 -8.00
C ALA A 116 -6.13 10.70 -7.10
N ALA A 117 -6.43 9.68 -6.29
CA ALA A 117 -7.53 9.73 -5.33
C ALA A 117 -7.25 10.74 -4.20
N VAL A 118 -6.02 10.73 -3.65
CA VAL A 118 -5.58 11.69 -2.62
C VAL A 118 -5.60 13.12 -3.15
N GLU A 119 -5.12 13.36 -4.38
CA GLU A 119 -5.19 14.69 -5.00
C GLU A 119 -6.63 15.17 -5.18
N LYS A 120 -7.52 14.29 -5.63
CA LYS A 120 -8.94 14.62 -5.81
C LYS A 120 -9.62 14.96 -4.48
N GLU A 121 -9.31 14.24 -3.41
CA GLU A 121 -9.77 14.57 -2.05
C GLU A 121 -9.15 15.89 -1.55
N GLY A 122 -7.86 16.12 -1.80
CA GLY A 122 -7.18 17.36 -1.45
C GLY A 122 -7.79 18.59 -2.14
N ARG A 123 -8.14 18.48 -3.44
CA ARG A 123 -8.85 19.54 -4.17
C ARG A 123 -10.24 19.80 -3.61
N LYS A 124 -11.01 18.76 -3.28
CA LYS A 124 -12.32 18.90 -2.64
C LYS A 124 -12.24 19.56 -1.26
N ALA A 125 -11.26 19.15 -0.45
CA ALA A 125 -11.02 19.78 0.85
C ALA A 125 -10.64 21.25 0.69
N ALA A 126 -9.79 21.58 -0.29
CA ALA A 126 -9.40 22.97 -0.57
C ALA A 126 -10.58 23.82 -1.06
N THR A 127 -11.47 23.28 -1.89
CA THR A 127 -12.69 24.00 -2.31
C THR A 127 -13.66 24.21 -1.15
N ILE A 128 -13.85 23.22 -0.29
CA ILE A 128 -14.71 23.34 0.89
C ILE A 128 -14.13 24.35 1.88
N ASP A 129 -12.81 24.36 2.08
CA ASP A 129 -12.14 25.32 2.96
C ASP A 129 -12.20 26.75 2.41
N ALA A 130 -12.07 26.91 1.08
CA ALA A 130 -12.26 28.19 0.40
C ALA A 130 -13.72 28.69 0.48
N GLU A 131 -14.70 27.80 0.33
CA GLU A 131 -16.13 28.12 0.51
C GLU A 131 -16.45 28.49 1.97
N ALA A 132 -15.93 27.74 2.95
CA ALA A 132 -16.08 28.04 4.37
C ALA A 132 -15.43 29.39 4.75
N SER A 133 -14.23 29.66 4.22
CA SER A 133 -13.54 30.95 4.41
C SER A 133 -14.30 32.11 3.79
N LYS A 134 -14.94 31.90 2.63
CA LYS A 134 -15.79 32.90 1.97
C LYS A 134 -17.07 33.18 2.77
N VAL A 135 -17.74 32.15 3.29
CA VAL A 135 -18.92 32.30 4.15
C VAL A 135 -18.58 33.02 5.47
N LEU A 136 -17.43 32.73 6.07
CA LEU A 136 -16.95 33.45 7.26
C LEU A 136 -16.61 34.93 6.95
N ALA A 137 -16.03 35.21 5.78
CA ALA A 137 -15.74 36.57 5.34
C ALA A 137 -17.03 37.38 5.05
N GLU A 138 -18.06 36.74 4.49
CA GLU A 138 -19.37 37.37 4.23
C GLU A 138 -20.21 37.50 5.51
N GLY A 139 -20.12 36.54 6.44
CA GLY A 139 -20.74 36.61 7.77
C GLY A 139 -20.11 37.62 8.73
N GLY A 140 -18.89 38.09 8.42
CA GLY A 140 -18.17 39.13 9.17
C GLY A 140 -18.71 40.55 9.01
N ILE A 141 -19.66 40.78 8.09
CA ILE A 141 -20.24 42.11 7.82
C ILE A 141 -21.62 42.30 8.48
N GLY A 142 -22.16 41.27 9.16
CA GLY A 142 -23.56 41.27 9.59
C GLY A 142 -23.89 40.80 11.00
N VAL A 143 -22.95 40.73 11.94
CA VAL A 143 -23.31 40.54 13.37
C VAL A 143 -23.66 41.90 13.96
N THR A 144 -24.86 42.38 13.67
CA THR A 144 -25.53 43.39 14.49
C THR A 144 -25.76 42.79 15.87
N THR A 145 -24.94 43.20 16.83
CA THR A 145 -25.15 43.06 18.26
C THR A 145 -26.46 43.73 18.66
N THR A 146 -27.57 42.99 18.57
CA THR A 146 -28.85 43.45 19.12
C THR A 146 -28.89 43.12 20.60
N SER A 147 -28.21 43.96 21.40
CA SER A 147 -28.44 44.05 22.84
C SER A 147 -29.87 44.52 23.07
N THR A 148 -30.78 43.62 23.45
CA THR A 148 -32.08 44.01 24.04
C THR A 148 -32.10 43.62 25.50
N ASN A 149 -32.05 44.65 26.35
CA ASN A 149 -32.16 44.58 27.79
C ASN A 149 -33.63 44.40 28.19
N LEU A 150 -33.86 43.43 29.09
CA LEU A 150 -34.72 43.48 30.28
C LEU A 150 -36.20 43.96 30.14
N ALA A 151 -37.12 43.01 30.31
CA ALA A 151 -38.41 43.25 30.95
C ALA A 151 -38.79 42.05 31.83
N GLN A 152 -38.79 42.26 33.15
CA GLN A 152 -39.29 41.34 34.17
C GLN A 152 -40.80 41.14 34.05
N LYS A 153 -41.28 39.88 34.10
CA LYS A 153 -42.62 39.55 34.59
C LYS A 153 -42.69 38.12 35.18
N THR A 154 -42.80 38.10 36.51
CA THR A 154 -43.27 37.11 37.49
C THR A 154 -43.88 35.75 37.03
N SER A 155 -43.19 34.64 37.37
CA SER A 155 -43.58 33.27 37.88
C SER A 155 -44.78 32.46 37.31
N PRO A 156 -44.86 31.11 37.49
CA PRO A 156 -43.95 30.09 38.11
C PRO A 156 -43.60 28.88 37.18
N PRO A 157 -42.72 27.92 37.58
CA PRO A 157 -42.18 26.90 36.67
C PRO A 157 -43.11 25.68 36.55
N GLU A 158 -43.42 25.28 35.32
CA GLU A 158 -44.08 24.01 35.01
C GLU A 158 -43.05 22.87 34.98
N VAL A 159 -43.30 21.88 35.83
CA VAL A 159 -42.54 20.63 35.95
C VAL A 159 -42.82 19.76 34.73
N ILE A 160 -41.78 19.31 34.04
CA ILE A 160 -41.85 18.23 33.04
C ILE A 160 -40.82 17.16 33.43
N PRO A 161 -41.18 15.85 33.43
CA PRO A 161 -40.52 14.82 34.21
C PRO A 161 -39.17 14.37 33.64
N ASP A 162 -38.23 14.04 34.55
CA ASP A 162 -37.08 13.18 34.29
C ASP A 162 -37.56 11.80 33.84
N ASP A 163 -37.20 11.39 32.62
CA ASP A 163 -37.27 9.99 32.24
C ASP A 163 -36.06 9.60 31.38
N PHE A 164 -35.32 8.63 31.93
CA PHE A 164 -34.30 7.77 31.30
C PHE A 164 -32.93 8.39 31.00
N ALA A 165 -32.19 8.67 32.07
CA ALA A 165 -30.77 8.35 32.09
C ALA A 165 -30.56 6.85 32.38
N THR A 166 -29.50 6.30 31.79
CA THR A 166 -28.86 5.00 32.07
C THR A 166 -29.54 3.73 31.54
N ASP A 167 -29.19 3.39 30.29
CA ASP A 167 -28.83 2.01 29.96
C ASP A 167 -27.55 2.03 29.12
N ALA A 168 -26.41 1.95 29.81
CA ALA A 168 -25.10 1.74 29.19
C ALA A 168 -24.99 0.26 28.78
N PRO A 169 -24.57 -0.05 27.54
CA PRO A 169 -24.43 -1.44 27.13
C PRO A 169 -23.22 -2.10 27.80
N ASP A 170 -23.53 -3.16 28.52
CA ASP A 170 -22.66 -4.18 29.10
C ASP A 170 -21.72 -4.78 28.04
N VAL A 171 -20.42 -4.49 28.15
CA VAL A 171 -19.39 -5.21 27.39
C VAL A 171 -18.12 -5.38 28.24
N ALA A 172 -17.98 -6.61 28.74
CA ALA A 172 -16.73 -7.37 28.91
C ALA A 172 -15.75 -6.91 30.02
N ALA A 173 -15.12 -7.79 30.80
CA ALA A 173 -15.18 -9.24 30.90
C ALA A 173 -14.38 -9.62 32.16
N LYS A 174 -14.88 -10.66 32.83
CA LYS A 174 -14.11 -11.73 33.47
C LYS A 174 -12.59 -11.65 33.25
N LYS A 175 -11.85 -11.34 34.31
CA LYS A 175 -10.55 -11.99 34.60
C LYS A 175 -10.44 -12.29 36.10
N SER A 176 -10.41 -13.59 36.39
CA SER A 176 -9.66 -14.30 37.44
C SER A 176 -9.65 -13.68 38.85
N ARG A 177 -10.38 -14.22 39.84
CA ARG A 177 -9.93 -15.34 40.70
C ARG A 177 -8.41 -15.36 40.94
N LEU A 178 -7.96 -14.83 42.07
CA LEU A 178 -6.93 -15.39 42.97
C LEU A 178 -6.60 -14.36 44.06
N SER A 179 -7.04 -14.61 45.30
CA SER A 179 -6.24 -14.43 46.52
C SER A 179 -7.13 -14.75 47.73
N GLU A 180 -6.59 -15.65 48.56
CA GLU A 180 -7.08 -16.12 49.86
C GLU A 180 -7.34 -15.00 50.88
#